data_AF-A0ABD5Z267-F1
#
_entry.id   AF-A0ABD5Z267-F1
#
_cell.length_a   1.000
_cell.length_b   1.000
_cell.length_c   1.000
_cell.angle_alpha   90.00
_cell.angle_beta   90.00
_cell.angle_gamma   90.00
#
_symmetry.space_group_name_H-M   'P 1'
#
loop_
_entity.id
_entity.type
_entity.pdbx_description
1 polymer ?
#
loop_
_entity_poly.entity_id
_entity_poly.type
_entity_poly.pdbx_seq_one_letter_code
_entity_poly.pdbx_strand_id
1 'polypeptide(L)'
;MRRRALLTSAGTSLAVSGLAGCTGNRAGPDESGTTRTTAQTSTDTTATAGAVASVGVPLRQVPESPFSDDTGVERVVRTRSAPASAPLVLDPTATTVSLPEGSVTLSLTNRTDVQFALNPYGWSLWKHVDGTWFHVYPERWPVPLHVLDPGGSHAWALTLDHDTSRSAVTPAARDAPRADGGTVAGLGGGTYAFTVDGSLGEGEQAVRVGLVTRLTFDGPTIDVEPTDRVERTTRDGATVTAVVEGTPMGDDATTHVLTVRRSDHEDARRRIPEQVVRDWRYRNTLPYFESGVDTVRLKARKGSGSIPPFGIDDTRLLRYEGETFAVSSKRVE
;
A
#
# COMPACT_ATOMS: atom_id res chain seq x y z
N MET A 1 40.22 39.64 -11.19
CA MET A 1 41.62 39.34 -10.75
C MET A 1 41.87 37.83 -10.90
N ARG A 2 43.13 37.38 -10.86
CA ARG A 2 43.56 35.96 -11.04
C ARG A 2 42.99 35.06 -9.91
N ARG A 3 42.79 33.74 -10.06
CA ARG A 3 43.79 32.68 -10.34
C ARG A 3 43.25 31.48 -11.17
N ARG A 4 44.15 30.84 -11.92
CA ARG A 4 44.03 29.48 -12.54
C ARG A 4 44.40 28.42 -11.46
N ALA A 5 44.01 27.15 -11.52
CA ALA A 5 44.62 26.00 -12.25
C ALA A 5 44.25 24.70 -11.45
N LEU A 6 44.38 23.42 -11.88
CA LEU A 6 44.75 22.73 -13.14
C LEU A 6 44.17 21.28 -13.12
N LEU A 7 44.57 20.40 -14.05
CA LEU A 7 44.30 18.94 -14.11
C LEU A 7 45.62 18.14 -14.11
N THR A 8 45.68 17.00 -13.39
CA THR A 8 46.66 15.87 -13.50
C THR A 8 46.26 14.72 -12.54
N SER A 9 46.77 13.48 -12.61
CA SER A 9 46.68 12.45 -13.67
C SER A 9 47.49 11.18 -13.30
N ALA A 10 46.94 9.98 -13.51
CA ALA A 10 47.59 8.64 -13.36
C ALA A 10 47.97 8.20 -11.91
N GLY A 11 48.09 6.90 -11.57
CA GLY A 11 47.78 5.65 -12.31
C GLY A 11 48.44 4.41 -11.66
N THR A 12 48.16 3.19 -12.17
CA THR A 12 48.93 1.90 -11.98
C THR A 12 49.05 1.33 -10.54
N SER A 13 49.19 0.01 -10.24
CA SER A 13 49.32 -1.22 -11.06
C SER A 13 48.98 -2.52 -10.29
N LEU A 14 48.58 -3.54 -11.06
CA LEU A 14 48.71 -5.01 -10.92
C LEU A 14 49.46 -5.65 -9.72
N ALA A 15 48.94 -6.80 -9.25
CA ALA A 15 49.74 -8.00 -8.94
C ALA A 15 48.91 -9.31 -9.05
N VAL A 16 49.47 -10.35 -9.64
CA VAL A 16 48.91 -11.72 -9.79
C VAL A 16 49.95 -12.74 -9.32
N SER A 17 49.56 -13.73 -8.52
CA SER A 17 50.20 -15.05 -8.23
C SER A 17 49.48 -15.68 -7.02
N GLY A 18 49.41 -17.00 -6.81
CA GLY A 18 49.89 -18.17 -7.55
C GLY A 18 49.46 -19.47 -6.83
N LEU A 19 49.53 -20.62 -7.51
CA LEU A 19 49.02 -21.93 -7.03
C LEU A 19 49.96 -22.62 -6.02
N ALA A 20 49.39 -23.38 -5.07
CA ALA A 20 50.00 -24.59 -4.52
C ALA A 20 48.92 -25.50 -3.91
N GLY A 21 48.97 -26.80 -4.22
CA GLY A 21 48.13 -27.83 -3.59
C GLY A 21 48.98 -28.88 -2.88
N CYS A 22 48.38 -29.58 -1.92
CA CYS A 22 49.00 -30.72 -1.25
C CYS A 22 48.06 -31.93 -1.24
N THR A 23 48.35 -32.92 -2.07
CA THR A 23 47.77 -34.28 -1.98
C THR A 23 48.52 -35.08 -0.92
N GLY A 24 47.81 -35.67 0.04
CA GLY A 24 48.39 -36.53 1.08
C GLY A 24 47.57 -37.79 1.31
N ASN A 25 47.92 -38.89 0.65
CA ASN A 25 47.26 -40.18 0.78
C ASN A 25 48.04 -41.08 1.76
N ARG A 26 47.36 -41.74 2.71
CA ARG A 26 47.96 -42.84 3.49
C ARG A 26 46.88 -43.84 3.96
N ALA A 27 47.24 -45.12 3.98
CA ALA A 27 46.32 -46.26 4.09
C ALA A 27 45.74 -46.49 5.50
N GLY A 28 44.68 -47.31 5.58
CA GLY A 28 44.02 -47.77 6.82
C GLY A 28 44.79 -48.85 7.61
N PRO A 29 44.15 -49.64 8.49
CA PRO A 29 42.91 -50.37 8.19
C PRO A 29 41.81 -50.43 9.30
N ASP A 30 40.63 -50.90 8.88
CA ASP A 30 39.61 -51.74 9.55
C ASP A 30 38.90 -51.41 10.90
N GLU A 31 37.72 -52.06 11.01
CA GLU A 31 36.85 -52.28 12.18
C GLU A 31 36.15 -51.09 12.88
N SER A 32 34.91 -50.81 12.47
CA SER A 32 33.73 -51.27 13.24
C SER A 32 32.42 -50.74 12.66
N GLY A 33 31.50 -51.65 12.31
CA GLY A 33 30.16 -51.29 11.84
C GLY A 33 29.29 -50.75 12.97
N THR A 34 28.69 -49.57 12.78
CA THR A 34 27.49 -49.16 13.51
C THR A 34 26.56 -48.47 12.53
N THR A 35 25.60 -49.22 12.01
CA THR A 35 24.54 -48.73 11.13
C THR A 35 23.65 -47.78 11.93
N ARG A 36 23.99 -46.49 11.95
CA ARG A 36 23.13 -45.45 12.51
C ARG A 36 21.97 -45.24 11.56
N THR A 37 20.89 -45.99 11.78
CA THR A 37 19.58 -45.72 11.17
C THR A 37 19.14 -44.32 11.57
N THR A 38 19.40 -43.33 10.71
CA THR A 38 18.66 -42.06 10.74
C THR A 38 17.22 -42.39 10.39
N ALA A 39 16.40 -42.60 11.43
CA ALA A 39 14.97 -42.58 11.28
C ALA A 39 14.59 -41.21 10.72
N GLN A 40 14.21 -41.16 9.44
CA GLN A 40 13.42 -40.05 8.94
C GLN A 40 12.09 -40.11 9.67
N THR A 41 11.95 -39.29 10.70
CA THR A 41 10.63 -38.96 11.24
C THR A 41 9.87 -38.25 10.13
N SER A 42 9.05 -38.99 9.39
CA SER A 42 8.00 -38.42 8.55
C SER A 42 6.98 -37.77 9.47
N THR A 43 7.21 -36.51 9.82
CA THR A 43 6.29 -35.71 10.63
C THR A 43 5.04 -35.39 9.81
N ASP A 44 4.07 -36.30 9.91
CA ASP A 44 2.62 -36.08 9.83
C ASP A 44 2.12 -34.88 8.99
N THR A 45 2.13 -35.07 7.66
CA THR A 45 1.47 -34.16 6.70
C THR A 45 -0.03 -33.98 6.97
N THR A 46 -0.66 -34.91 7.70
CA THR A 46 -2.10 -34.89 8.03
C THR A 46 -2.42 -33.88 9.13
N ALA A 47 -1.57 -33.78 10.15
CA ALA A 47 -1.76 -32.85 11.26
C ALA A 47 -1.74 -31.38 10.79
N THR A 48 -0.74 -31.02 9.96
CA THR A 48 -0.61 -29.70 9.36
C THR A 48 -1.84 -29.28 8.55
N ALA A 49 -2.36 -30.16 7.68
CA ALA A 49 -3.56 -29.86 6.89
C ALA A 49 -4.80 -29.62 7.77
N GLY A 50 -4.96 -30.39 8.86
CA GLY A 50 -6.04 -30.21 9.83
C GLY A 50 -5.95 -28.89 10.61
N ALA A 51 -4.75 -28.52 11.07
CA ALA A 51 -4.50 -27.27 11.77
C ALA A 51 -4.83 -26.05 10.89
N VAL A 52 -4.32 -26.02 9.65
CA VAL A 52 -4.56 -24.95 8.67
C VAL A 52 -6.05 -24.81 8.33
N ALA A 53 -6.78 -25.92 8.19
CA ALA A 53 -8.22 -25.91 7.91
C ALA A 53 -9.09 -25.35 9.06
N SER A 54 -8.54 -25.16 10.26
CA SER A 54 -9.23 -24.59 11.43
C SER A 54 -9.13 -23.07 11.54
N VAL A 55 -8.23 -22.42 10.80
CA VAL A 55 -7.93 -20.99 10.95
C VAL A 55 -8.96 -20.11 10.26
N GLY A 56 -9.73 -19.34 11.02
CA GLY A 56 -10.75 -18.43 10.48
C GLY A 56 -11.90 -19.15 9.75
N VAL A 57 -12.69 -18.40 9.01
CA VAL A 57 -13.84 -18.89 8.22
C VAL A 57 -13.63 -18.66 6.72
N PRO A 58 -14.18 -19.49 5.81
CA PRO A 58 -14.04 -19.30 4.36
C PRO A 58 -14.57 -17.93 3.90
N LEU A 59 -13.86 -17.23 3.00
CA LEU A 59 -14.18 -15.86 2.56
C LEU A 59 -15.65 -15.68 2.11
N ARG A 60 -16.21 -16.64 1.37
CA ARG A 60 -17.63 -16.64 0.95
C ARG A 60 -18.67 -16.60 2.10
N GLN A 61 -18.26 -16.88 3.34
CA GLN A 61 -19.11 -16.82 4.55
C GLN A 61 -18.91 -15.52 5.34
N VAL A 62 -18.16 -14.57 4.78
CA VAL A 62 -17.70 -13.33 5.43
C VAL A 62 -18.38 -12.16 4.71
N PRO A 63 -19.69 -11.92 4.93
CA PRO A 63 -20.41 -10.82 4.29
C PRO A 63 -19.74 -9.50 4.65
N GLU A 64 -19.69 -8.57 3.68
CA GLU A 64 -19.03 -7.26 3.83
C GLU A 64 -17.55 -7.39 4.25
N SER A 65 -16.82 -8.34 3.67
CA SER A 65 -15.36 -8.41 3.78
C SER A 65 -14.70 -7.28 2.96
N PRO A 66 -13.60 -6.68 3.44
CA PRO A 66 -12.72 -5.86 2.58
C PRO A 66 -11.96 -6.70 1.55
N PHE A 67 -11.78 -8.00 1.78
CA PHE A 67 -11.20 -8.93 0.82
C PHE A 67 -12.25 -9.37 -0.21
N SER A 68 -11.91 -9.33 -1.50
CA SER A 68 -12.69 -9.93 -2.60
C SER A 68 -12.06 -11.24 -3.08
N ASP A 69 -12.78 -12.02 -3.89
CA ASP A 69 -12.27 -13.28 -4.46
C ASP A 69 -10.97 -13.05 -5.29
N ASP A 70 -10.82 -11.89 -5.94
CA ASP A 70 -9.62 -11.49 -6.69
C ASP A 70 -8.35 -11.36 -5.82
N THR A 71 -8.49 -11.25 -4.49
CA THR A 71 -7.34 -11.21 -3.57
C THR A 71 -6.67 -12.57 -3.40
N GLY A 72 -7.33 -13.65 -3.82
CA GLY A 72 -6.89 -15.02 -3.58
C GLY A 72 -6.96 -15.45 -2.11
N VAL A 73 -7.56 -14.65 -1.21
CA VAL A 73 -7.78 -15.01 0.19
C VAL A 73 -8.87 -16.08 0.31
N GLU A 74 -8.51 -17.25 0.80
CA GLU A 74 -9.45 -18.37 0.96
C GLU A 74 -10.21 -18.29 2.28
N ARG A 75 -9.53 -17.83 3.34
CA ARG A 75 -10.03 -17.82 4.72
C ARG A 75 -9.77 -16.48 5.41
N VAL A 76 -10.72 -16.03 6.22
CA VAL A 76 -10.65 -14.76 6.95
C VAL A 76 -10.72 -14.97 8.46
N VAL A 77 -9.79 -14.34 9.18
CA VAL A 77 -9.83 -14.19 10.64
C VAL A 77 -10.35 -12.80 10.99
N ARG A 78 -11.45 -12.73 11.76
CA ARG A 78 -12.03 -11.49 12.28
C ARG A 78 -11.72 -11.36 13.78
N THR A 79 -10.80 -10.48 14.18
CA THR A 79 -10.30 -10.38 15.57
C THR A 79 -11.41 -10.31 16.62
N ARG A 80 -12.40 -9.41 16.43
CA ARG A 80 -13.49 -9.19 17.41
C ARG A 80 -14.43 -10.39 17.61
N SER A 81 -14.35 -11.41 16.74
CA SER A 81 -15.14 -12.64 16.82
C SER A 81 -14.28 -13.89 16.95
N ALA A 82 -12.96 -13.73 17.04
CA ALA A 82 -12.03 -14.82 17.26
C ALA A 82 -12.05 -15.21 18.76
N PRO A 83 -12.08 -16.51 19.10
CA PRO A 83 -11.95 -16.92 20.50
C PRO A 83 -10.56 -16.55 21.04
N ALA A 84 -10.39 -16.46 22.36
CA ALA A 84 -9.08 -16.18 22.98
C ALA A 84 -8.01 -17.23 22.61
N SER A 85 -8.44 -18.45 22.30
CA SER A 85 -7.64 -19.57 21.78
C SER A 85 -7.44 -19.56 20.26
N ALA A 86 -7.75 -18.45 19.57
CA ALA A 86 -7.58 -18.36 18.13
C ALA A 86 -6.12 -18.58 17.72
N PRO A 87 -5.87 -19.42 16.70
CA PRO A 87 -4.52 -19.85 16.34
C PRO A 87 -3.72 -18.79 15.57
N LEU A 88 -4.37 -17.79 14.99
CA LEU A 88 -3.72 -16.64 14.36
C LEU A 88 -4.53 -15.41 14.79
N VAL A 89 -3.87 -14.38 15.34
CA VAL A 89 -4.54 -13.27 16.03
C VAL A 89 -3.94 -11.93 15.62
N LEU A 90 -4.79 -10.93 15.37
CA LEU A 90 -4.42 -9.56 15.01
C LEU A 90 -5.06 -8.58 16.00
N ASP A 91 -4.39 -8.32 17.12
CA ASP A 91 -4.93 -7.54 18.23
C ASP A 91 -4.55 -6.05 18.12
N PRO A 92 -5.51 -5.12 17.99
CA PRO A 92 -5.25 -3.69 18.11
C PRO A 92 -5.23 -3.24 19.59
N THR A 93 -4.36 -2.29 19.94
CA THR A 93 -4.33 -1.68 21.29
C THR A 93 -5.60 -0.88 21.61
N ALA A 94 -6.31 -0.41 20.59
CA ALA A 94 -7.59 0.28 20.71
C ALA A 94 -8.47 0.00 19.48
N THR A 95 -9.78 -0.21 19.69
CA THR A 95 -10.76 -0.33 18.59
C THR A 95 -11.45 0.99 18.23
N THR A 96 -11.29 2.01 19.06
CA THR A 96 -11.71 3.40 18.80
C THR A 96 -10.51 4.31 19.01
N VAL A 97 -10.26 5.22 18.08
CA VAL A 97 -9.16 6.19 18.15
C VAL A 97 -9.71 7.57 17.80
N SER A 98 -9.36 8.60 18.57
CA SER A 98 -9.78 9.98 18.28
C SER A 98 -8.90 10.64 17.22
N LEU A 99 -9.47 11.56 16.46
CA LEU A 99 -8.82 12.50 15.54
C LEU A 99 -8.96 13.94 16.12
N PRO A 100 -8.13 14.93 15.72
CA PRO A 100 -7.30 15.01 14.52
C PRO A 100 -6.01 14.18 14.56
N GLU A 101 -5.45 13.92 15.74
CA GLU A 101 -4.25 13.08 15.90
C GLU A 101 -4.55 11.96 16.89
N GLY A 102 -4.16 10.73 16.53
CA GLY A 102 -4.30 9.55 17.38
C GLY A 102 -3.34 8.44 16.98
N SER A 103 -3.30 7.34 17.72
CA SER A 103 -2.46 6.19 17.38
C SER A 103 -3.08 4.86 17.78
N VAL A 104 -2.66 3.81 17.08
CA VAL A 104 -3.02 2.42 17.36
C VAL A 104 -1.85 1.51 16.98
N THR A 105 -1.53 0.55 17.84
CA THR A 105 -0.60 -0.53 17.51
C THR A 105 -1.40 -1.78 17.21
N LEU A 106 -1.10 -2.45 16.11
CA LEU A 106 -1.74 -3.70 15.70
C LEU A 106 -0.71 -4.83 15.76
N SER A 107 -0.95 -5.83 16.59
CA SER A 107 -0.03 -6.95 16.81
C SER A 107 -0.57 -8.23 16.20
N LEU A 108 0.08 -8.72 15.14
CA LEU A 108 -0.11 -10.06 14.62
C LEU A 108 0.70 -11.06 15.44
N THR A 109 0.07 -12.14 15.90
CA THR A 109 0.77 -13.27 16.55
C THR A 109 0.36 -14.59 15.89
N ASN A 110 1.35 -15.35 15.45
CA ASN A 110 1.19 -16.74 15.03
C ASN A 110 1.20 -17.66 16.24
N ARG A 111 0.04 -18.24 16.57
CA ARG A 111 -0.12 -19.25 17.64
C ARG A 111 -0.41 -20.65 17.06
N THR A 112 -0.22 -20.84 15.74
CA THR A 112 -0.23 -22.17 15.13
C THR A 112 1.10 -22.89 15.40
N ASP A 113 1.12 -24.17 15.07
CA ASP A 113 2.30 -25.05 15.02
C ASP A 113 3.06 -24.97 13.68
N VAL A 114 2.62 -24.13 12.74
CA VAL A 114 3.21 -23.95 11.40
C VAL A 114 3.63 -22.50 11.14
N GLN A 115 4.39 -22.26 10.09
CA GLN A 115 4.81 -20.90 9.71
C GLN A 115 3.68 -20.11 9.05
N PHE A 116 3.67 -18.79 9.28
CA PHE A 116 2.82 -17.83 8.55
C PHE A 116 3.70 -16.83 7.78
N ALA A 117 3.65 -16.90 6.45
CA ALA A 117 4.44 -16.07 5.56
C ALA A 117 3.61 -14.90 5.01
N LEU A 118 4.02 -13.67 5.30
CA LEU A 118 3.33 -12.44 4.90
C LEU A 118 4.31 -11.41 4.33
N ASN A 119 3.77 -10.31 3.81
CA ASN A 119 4.56 -9.11 3.52
C ASN A 119 4.26 -8.03 4.57
N PRO A 120 5.23 -7.60 5.39
CA PRO A 120 4.99 -6.63 6.46
C PRO A 120 4.71 -5.22 5.93
N TYR A 121 4.95 -4.95 4.65
CA TYR A 121 4.56 -3.71 3.96
C TYR A 121 3.17 -3.80 3.31
N GLY A 122 2.63 -5.01 3.12
CA GLY A 122 1.37 -5.31 2.45
C GLY A 122 0.15 -5.25 3.36
N TRP A 123 0.18 -4.42 4.40
CA TRP A 123 -1.03 -4.09 5.14
C TRP A 123 -1.90 -3.12 4.36
N SER A 124 -3.18 -3.01 4.69
CA SER A 124 -4.09 -2.03 4.09
C SER A 124 -5.10 -1.49 5.08
N LEU A 125 -5.49 -0.24 4.88
CA LEU A 125 -6.53 0.46 5.60
C LEU A 125 -7.69 0.74 4.64
N TRP A 126 -8.90 0.36 5.06
CA TRP A 126 -10.14 0.51 4.30
C TRP A 126 -11.13 1.35 5.10
N LYS A 127 -11.96 2.17 4.44
CA LYS A 127 -13.09 2.90 5.05
C LYS A 127 -14.41 2.30 4.60
N HIS A 128 -15.36 2.13 5.52
CA HIS A 128 -16.72 1.69 5.20
C HIS A 128 -17.64 2.90 4.99
N VAL A 129 -18.27 2.99 3.82
CA VAL A 129 -19.23 4.04 3.47
C VAL A 129 -20.39 3.39 2.70
N ASP A 130 -21.62 3.58 3.19
CA ASP A 130 -22.87 3.05 2.62
C ASP A 130 -22.82 1.57 2.19
N GLY A 131 -22.43 0.68 3.12
CA GLY A 131 -22.36 -0.77 2.87
C GLY A 131 -21.17 -1.21 2.00
N THR A 132 -20.26 -0.30 1.64
CA THR A 132 -19.13 -0.60 0.74
C THR A 132 -17.79 -0.26 1.40
N TRP A 133 -16.79 -1.14 1.25
CA TRP A 133 -15.41 -0.88 1.64
C TRP A 133 -14.62 -0.19 0.53
N PHE A 134 -13.95 0.90 0.88
CA PHE A 134 -13.06 1.66 0.00
C PHE A 134 -11.63 1.55 0.51
N HIS A 135 -10.72 1.03 -0.31
CA HIS A 135 -9.30 1.00 -0.01
C HIS A 135 -8.75 2.44 0.11
N VAL A 136 -8.12 2.77 1.24
CA VAL A 136 -7.60 4.12 1.53
C VAL A 136 -6.08 4.20 1.37
N TYR A 137 -5.34 3.24 1.93
CA TYR A 137 -3.87 3.28 1.98
C TYR A 137 -3.32 1.88 2.31
N PRO A 138 -2.13 1.47 1.84
CA PRO A 138 -1.23 2.15 0.90
C PRO A 138 -1.54 1.81 -0.56
N GLU A 139 -1.41 2.76 -1.49
CA GLU A 139 -1.65 2.46 -2.92
C GLU A 139 -0.61 1.51 -3.54
N ARG A 140 0.60 1.47 -2.98
CA ARG A 140 1.75 0.67 -3.44
C ARG A 140 2.65 0.35 -2.26
N TRP A 141 3.30 -0.80 -2.32
CA TRP A 141 4.22 -1.26 -1.27
C TRP A 141 5.36 -2.10 -1.88
N PRO A 142 6.55 -2.15 -1.24
CA PRO A 142 7.57 -3.15 -1.54
C PRO A 142 7.02 -4.58 -1.34
N VAL A 143 7.54 -5.57 -2.07
CA VAL A 143 7.08 -6.97 -1.99
C VAL A 143 8.07 -7.99 -1.38
N PRO A 144 8.76 -7.71 -0.25
CA PRO A 144 9.53 -8.72 0.45
C PRO A 144 8.63 -9.71 1.18
N LEU A 145 9.08 -10.97 1.27
CA LEU A 145 8.46 -11.99 2.12
C LEU A 145 9.09 -11.96 3.52
N HIS A 146 8.26 -12.07 4.54
CA HIS A 146 8.63 -12.25 5.94
C HIS A 146 7.89 -13.46 6.50
N VAL A 147 8.54 -14.21 7.40
CA VAL A 147 7.99 -15.44 7.96
C VAL A 147 7.88 -15.29 9.47
N LEU A 148 6.70 -15.57 10.01
CA LEU A 148 6.46 -15.73 11.43
C LEU A 148 6.44 -17.23 11.76
N ASP A 149 7.49 -17.67 12.45
CA ASP A 149 7.55 -18.99 13.07
C ASP A 149 6.39 -19.22 14.07
N PRO A 150 6.13 -20.47 14.48
CA PRO A 150 5.25 -20.78 15.62
C PRO A 150 5.62 -19.96 16.87
N GLY A 151 4.65 -19.22 17.41
CA GLY A 151 4.85 -18.27 18.52
C GLY A 151 5.39 -16.89 18.11
N GLY A 152 5.77 -16.71 16.84
CA GLY A 152 6.29 -15.46 16.29
C GLY A 152 5.23 -14.36 16.19
N SER A 153 5.67 -13.10 16.24
CA SER A 153 4.80 -11.93 16.19
C SER A 153 5.41 -10.77 15.40
N HIS A 154 4.55 -9.93 14.87
CA HIS A 154 4.90 -8.68 14.18
C HIS A 154 3.91 -7.58 14.58
N ALA A 155 4.36 -6.33 14.64
CA ALA A 155 3.51 -5.20 15.02
C ALA A 155 3.65 -4.01 14.07
N TRP A 156 2.52 -3.34 13.83
CA TRP A 156 2.44 -2.07 13.11
C TRP A 156 1.97 -0.98 14.07
N ALA A 157 2.80 0.05 14.31
CA ALA A 157 2.41 1.25 15.03
C ALA A 157 1.95 2.32 14.03
N LEU A 158 0.65 2.62 14.03
CA LEU A 158 0.07 3.64 13.16
C LEU A 158 -0.19 4.94 13.92
N THR A 159 0.29 6.04 13.37
CA THR A 159 -0.19 7.38 13.73
C THR A 159 -1.27 7.77 12.73
N LEU A 160 -2.46 8.12 13.23
CA LEU A 160 -3.62 8.48 12.43
C LEU A 160 -3.78 9.99 12.48
N ASP A 161 -3.83 10.63 11.31
CA ASP A 161 -3.77 12.07 11.20
C ASP A 161 -4.84 12.59 10.22
N HIS A 162 -5.61 13.58 10.69
CA HIS A 162 -6.65 14.24 9.90
C HIS A 162 -6.07 15.25 8.89
N ASP A 163 -4.88 15.80 9.15
CA ASP A 163 -4.25 16.84 8.33
C ASP A 163 -4.12 16.39 6.88
N THR A 164 -4.91 17.00 6.00
CA THR A 164 -4.91 16.67 4.58
C THR A 164 -3.66 17.21 3.88
N SER A 165 -3.00 18.25 4.39
CA SER A 165 -1.78 18.83 3.78
C SER A 165 -0.61 17.84 3.80
N ARG A 166 -0.57 16.97 4.81
CA ARG A 166 0.38 15.85 4.96
C ARG A 166 -0.01 14.61 4.15
N SER A 167 -1.23 14.55 3.59
CA SER A 167 -1.66 13.41 2.78
C SER A 167 -0.86 13.39 1.47
N ALA A 168 -0.16 12.29 1.19
CA ALA A 168 0.85 12.20 0.16
C ALA A 168 0.29 12.46 -1.26
N VAL A 169 0.47 13.69 -1.73
CA VAL A 169 0.06 14.21 -3.05
C VAL A 169 0.75 13.48 -4.22
N THR A 170 1.79 12.70 -3.94
CA THR A 170 2.58 11.88 -4.88
C THR A 170 3.32 10.80 -4.10
N PRO A 171 3.49 9.56 -4.61
CA PRO A 171 4.25 8.50 -3.93
C PRO A 171 5.76 8.76 -4.01
N ALA A 172 6.24 9.78 -3.29
CA ALA A 172 7.65 9.90 -2.93
C ALA A 172 7.97 8.89 -1.82
N ALA A 173 9.23 8.45 -1.74
CA ALA A 173 9.66 7.41 -0.79
C ALA A 173 9.49 7.75 0.71
N ARG A 174 9.02 8.96 1.06
CA ARG A 174 8.70 9.38 2.43
C ARG A 174 7.43 8.73 2.97
N ASP A 175 6.44 8.51 2.10
CA ASP A 175 5.08 8.10 2.47
C ASP A 175 4.71 6.72 1.92
N ALA A 176 5.72 5.95 1.49
CA ALA A 176 5.58 4.51 1.32
C ALA A 176 5.26 3.86 2.68
N PRO A 177 4.43 2.81 2.72
CA PRO A 177 4.18 2.09 3.96
C PRO A 177 5.51 1.54 4.48
N ARG A 178 5.65 1.43 5.81
CA ARG A 178 6.80 0.78 6.44
C ARG A 178 6.36 -0.55 7.01
N ALA A 179 7.34 -1.44 7.17
CA ALA A 179 7.13 -2.75 7.79
C ALA A 179 6.56 -2.61 9.22
N ASP A 180 6.97 -1.58 9.95
CA ASP A 180 6.61 -1.28 11.34
C ASP A 180 5.44 -0.28 11.49
N GLY A 181 4.81 0.14 10.38
CA GLY A 181 3.69 1.09 10.37
C GLY A 181 4.06 2.49 9.87
N GLY A 182 3.68 3.54 10.62
CA GLY A 182 3.93 4.95 10.27
C GLY A 182 2.69 5.84 10.30
N THR A 183 2.84 7.08 9.80
CA THR A 183 1.73 8.06 9.76
C THR A 183 0.84 7.86 8.54
N VAL A 184 -0.48 7.84 8.77
CA VAL A 184 -1.51 7.83 7.72
C VAL A 184 -2.31 9.13 7.83
N ALA A 185 -1.99 10.09 6.96
CA ALA A 185 -2.55 11.44 6.96
C ALA A 185 -3.73 11.63 5.99
N GLY A 186 -4.59 12.61 6.27
CA GLY A 186 -5.86 12.82 5.58
C GLY A 186 -6.84 11.68 5.86
N LEU A 187 -7.20 11.47 7.13
CA LEU A 187 -8.25 10.54 7.57
C LEU A 187 -9.43 11.30 8.18
N GLY A 188 -10.66 10.92 7.84
CA GLY A 188 -11.86 11.43 8.49
C GLY A 188 -12.42 10.44 9.52
N GLY A 189 -13.37 10.89 10.33
CA GLY A 189 -14.16 10.01 11.19
C GLY A 189 -14.91 8.94 10.41
N GLY A 190 -15.25 7.84 11.11
CA GLY A 190 -16.06 6.75 10.59
C GLY A 190 -15.56 5.35 10.95
N THR A 191 -16.12 4.34 10.27
CA THR A 191 -15.68 2.94 10.39
C THR A 191 -14.54 2.64 9.42
N TYR A 192 -13.51 1.99 9.93
CA TYR A 192 -12.36 1.51 9.17
C TYR A 192 -12.10 0.02 9.42
N ALA A 193 -11.32 -0.59 8.53
CA ALA A 193 -10.74 -1.91 8.71
C ALA A 193 -9.26 -1.87 8.38
N PHE A 194 -8.43 -2.41 9.27
CA PHE A 194 -7.04 -2.74 8.97
C PHE A 194 -6.98 -4.22 8.55
N THR A 195 -6.31 -4.49 7.45
CA THR A 195 -6.15 -5.83 6.88
C THR A 195 -4.69 -6.16 6.62
N VAL A 196 -4.33 -7.42 6.82
CA VAL A 196 -3.11 -8.06 6.31
C VAL A 196 -3.46 -9.44 5.79
N ASP A 197 -2.73 -9.95 4.81
CA ASP A 197 -2.88 -11.31 4.32
C ASP A 197 -1.53 -11.99 4.09
N GLY A 198 -1.57 -13.33 4.07
CA GLY A 198 -0.39 -14.17 3.94
C GLY A 198 -0.75 -15.61 3.65
N SER A 199 0.26 -16.46 3.53
CA SER A 199 0.14 -17.90 3.37
C SER A 199 0.44 -18.59 4.71
N LEU A 200 -0.44 -19.49 5.15
CA LEU A 200 -0.22 -20.33 6.31
C LEU A 200 0.22 -21.73 5.86
N GLY A 201 1.37 -22.20 6.36
CA GLY A 201 2.05 -23.40 5.85
C GLY A 201 2.93 -23.12 4.63
N GLU A 202 3.49 -24.19 4.05
CA GLU A 202 4.45 -24.13 2.93
C GLU A 202 3.98 -24.93 1.70
N GLY A 203 4.53 -24.58 0.52
CA GLY A 203 4.32 -25.30 -0.73
C GLY A 203 2.87 -25.32 -1.22
N GLU A 204 2.50 -26.38 -1.93
CA GLU A 204 1.16 -26.56 -2.52
C GLU A 204 0.03 -26.75 -1.49
N GLN A 205 0.37 -26.91 -0.21
CA GLN A 205 -0.60 -27.05 0.89
C GLN A 205 -0.80 -25.74 1.67
N ALA A 206 -0.10 -24.66 1.29
CA ALA A 206 -0.22 -23.39 1.96
C ALA A 206 -1.54 -22.69 1.62
N VAL A 207 -2.33 -22.32 2.64
CA VAL A 207 -3.64 -21.67 2.46
C VAL A 207 -3.50 -20.16 2.61
N ARG A 208 -4.15 -19.39 1.74
CA ARG A 208 -4.19 -17.92 1.85
C ARG A 208 -5.16 -17.48 2.94
N VAL A 209 -4.62 -16.84 3.97
CA VAL A 209 -5.38 -16.32 5.13
C VAL A 209 -5.29 -14.81 5.16
N GLY A 210 -6.45 -14.15 5.11
CA GLY A 210 -6.62 -12.73 5.39
C GLY A 210 -7.00 -12.51 6.85
N LEU A 211 -6.47 -11.46 7.46
CA LEU A 211 -6.85 -11.01 8.80
C LEU A 211 -7.45 -9.62 8.69
N VAL A 212 -8.54 -9.41 9.43
CA VAL A 212 -9.23 -8.12 9.47
C VAL A 212 -9.60 -7.76 10.89
N THR A 213 -9.25 -6.52 11.28
CA THR A 213 -9.76 -5.90 12.50
C THR A 213 -10.45 -4.59 12.19
N ARG A 214 -11.59 -4.34 12.83
CA ARG A 214 -12.43 -3.15 12.61
C ARG A 214 -12.05 -2.09 13.62
N LEU A 215 -11.81 -0.88 13.13
CA LEU A 215 -11.48 0.31 13.90
C LEU A 215 -12.60 1.35 13.72
N THR A 216 -12.77 2.22 14.70
CA THR A 216 -13.62 3.41 14.62
C THR A 216 -12.74 4.63 14.83
N PHE A 217 -12.74 5.57 13.88
CA PHE A 217 -12.06 6.84 14.08
C PHE A 217 -13.12 7.87 14.46
N ASP A 218 -12.96 8.48 15.63
CA ASP A 218 -13.89 9.45 16.21
C ASP A 218 -13.36 10.87 15.98
N GLY A 219 -14.12 11.70 15.26
CA GLY A 219 -13.67 13.03 14.84
C GLY A 219 -14.30 13.50 13.53
N PRO A 220 -13.83 14.62 12.97
CA PRO A 220 -14.45 15.27 11.82
C PRO A 220 -14.34 14.44 10.53
N THR A 221 -15.32 14.62 9.63
CA THR A 221 -15.19 14.20 8.23
C THR A 221 -14.11 15.01 7.51
N ILE A 222 -13.56 14.48 6.42
CA ILE A 222 -12.64 15.24 5.56
C ILE A 222 -13.46 16.17 4.67
N ASP A 223 -13.15 17.46 4.74
CA ASP A 223 -13.46 18.41 3.68
C ASP A 223 -12.30 18.41 2.67
N VAL A 224 -12.61 18.31 1.37
CA VAL A 224 -11.59 18.24 0.32
C VAL A 224 -11.28 19.64 -0.18
N GLU A 225 -10.11 20.15 0.20
CA GLU A 225 -9.59 21.43 -0.30
C GLU A 225 -8.48 21.21 -1.36
N PRO A 226 -8.36 22.07 -2.38
CA PRO A 226 -7.22 22.08 -3.29
C PRO A 226 -5.88 22.22 -2.53
N THR A 227 -4.82 21.62 -3.04
CA THR A 227 -3.47 21.78 -2.45
C THR A 227 -2.87 23.14 -2.77
N ASP A 228 -1.98 23.63 -1.91
CA ASP A 228 -1.09 24.79 -2.13
C ASP A 228 -0.22 24.72 -3.40
N ARG A 229 -0.19 23.58 -4.10
CA ARG A 229 0.42 23.48 -5.45
C ARG A 229 -0.38 24.21 -6.53
N VAL A 230 -1.64 24.57 -6.29
CA VAL A 230 -2.45 25.36 -7.26
C VAL A 230 -2.10 26.83 -7.10
N GLU A 231 -1.22 27.32 -7.97
CA GLU A 231 -0.70 28.70 -7.93
C GLU A 231 -1.69 29.71 -8.48
N ARG A 232 -2.57 29.28 -9.40
CA ARG A 232 -3.55 30.16 -10.06
C ARG A 232 -4.80 29.42 -10.48
N THR A 233 -5.94 30.05 -10.24
CA THR A 233 -7.25 29.62 -10.74
C THR A 233 -7.87 30.74 -11.57
N THR A 234 -8.47 30.42 -12.72
CA THR A 234 -9.20 31.38 -13.57
C THR A 234 -10.53 30.78 -14.02
N ARG A 235 -11.63 31.55 -13.96
CA ARG A 235 -12.95 31.15 -14.46
C ARG A 235 -13.26 31.83 -15.80
N ASP A 236 -13.75 31.06 -16.75
CA ASP A 236 -14.25 31.49 -18.05
C ASP A 236 -15.61 30.82 -18.30
N GLY A 237 -16.68 31.58 -18.06
CA GLY A 237 -18.05 31.08 -18.04
C GLY A 237 -18.23 29.88 -17.10
N ALA A 238 -18.62 28.73 -17.67
CA ALA A 238 -18.81 27.47 -16.96
C ALA A 238 -17.54 26.60 -16.85
N THR A 239 -16.37 27.14 -17.24
CA THR A 239 -15.08 26.45 -17.12
C THR A 239 -14.20 27.11 -16.07
N VAL A 240 -13.73 26.33 -15.09
CA VAL A 240 -12.62 26.72 -14.20
C VAL A 240 -11.32 26.11 -14.72
N THR A 241 -10.23 26.86 -14.68
CA THR A 241 -8.88 26.35 -14.97
C THR A 241 -7.99 26.57 -13.75
N ALA A 242 -7.53 25.48 -13.13
CA ALA A 242 -6.51 25.46 -12.10
C ALA A 242 -5.14 25.20 -12.75
N VAL A 243 -4.09 25.87 -12.26
CA VAL A 243 -2.72 25.74 -12.76
C VAL A 243 -1.80 25.31 -11.62
N VAL A 244 -1.08 24.21 -11.85
CA VAL A 244 0.03 23.74 -11.01
C VAL A 244 1.29 23.87 -11.84
N GLU A 245 2.16 24.84 -11.52
CA GLU A 245 3.46 24.91 -12.17
C GLU A 245 4.41 23.90 -11.50
N GLY A 246 4.96 22.99 -12.30
CA GLY A 246 6.07 22.16 -11.87
C GLY A 246 7.37 22.95 -11.98
N THR A 247 8.33 22.71 -11.08
CA THR A 247 9.69 23.24 -11.23
C THR A 247 10.24 22.85 -12.61
N PRO A 248 10.59 23.81 -13.49
CA PRO A 248 11.08 23.48 -14.82
C PRO A 248 12.39 22.70 -14.72
N MET A 249 12.43 21.50 -15.32
CA MET A 249 13.67 20.75 -15.54
C MET A 249 13.94 20.64 -17.03
N GLY A 250 14.64 21.65 -17.56
CA GLY A 250 15.01 21.77 -18.97
C GLY A 250 13.99 22.53 -19.81
N ASP A 251 14.41 22.85 -21.04
CA ASP A 251 13.65 23.70 -21.98
C ASP A 251 12.46 22.99 -22.64
N ASP A 252 12.35 21.67 -22.45
CA ASP A 252 11.39 20.75 -23.12
C ASP A 252 10.08 20.54 -22.33
N ALA A 253 9.66 21.56 -21.57
CA ALA A 253 8.58 21.49 -20.58
C ALA A 253 7.17 21.45 -21.20
N THR A 254 6.74 20.27 -21.67
CA THR A 254 5.39 20.09 -22.27
C THR A 254 4.26 20.36 -21.27
N THR A 255 3.20 21.03 -21.71
CA THR A 255 1.99 21.20 -20.89
C THR A 255 1.04 20.02 -21.06
N HIS A 256 0.48 19.55 -19.95
CA HIS A 256 -0.60 18.57 -19.94
C HIS A 256 -1.83 19.17 -19.28
N VAL A 257 -3.01 18.75 -19.75
CA VAL A 257 -4.30 19.20 -19.23
C VAL A 257 -5.15 17.99 -18.89
N LEU A 258 -5.50 17.87 -17.61
CA LEU A 258 -6.59 17.02 -17.15
C LEU A 258 -7.88 17.83 -17.26
N THR A 259 -8.91 17.28 -17.87
CA THR A 259 -10.25 17.87 -17.94
C THR A 259 -11.21 16.96 -17.17
N VAL A 260 -11.89 17.53 -16.19
CA VAL A 260 -13.00 16.91 -15.47
C VAL A 260 -14.27 17.65 -15.87
N ARG A 261 -15.31 16.93 -16.26
CA ARG A 261 -16.58 17.50 -16.74
C ARG A 261 -17.75 16.75 -16.11
N ARG A 262 -18.83 17.46 -15.74
CA ARG A 262 -20.10 16.83 -15.33
C ARG A 262 -20.60 15.85 -16.41
N SER A 263 -21.22 14.75 -15.96
CA SER A 263 -21.56 13.60 -16.79
C SER A 263 -22.72 12.82 -16.18
N ASP A 264 -23.70 12.46 -17.01
CA ASP A 264 -24.89 11.71 -16.58
C ASP A 264 -24.73 10.17 -16.69
N HIS A 265 -23.53 9.68 -17.02
CA HIS A 265 -23.25 8.24 -17.10
C HIS A 265 -23.44 7.51 -15.76
N GLU A 266 -24.11 6.35 -15.78
CA GLU A 266 -24.42 5.60 -14.56
C GLU A 266 -23.26 4.72 -14.06
N ASP A 267 -22.37 4.26 -14.94
CA ASP A 267 -21.27 3.31 -14.67
C ASP A 267 -20.00 3.96 -14.07
N ALA A 268 -20.18 4.96 -13.20
CA ALA A 268 -19.09 5.75 -12.67
C ALA A 268 -18.49 5.16 -11.38
N ARG A 269 -17.16 4.99 -11.34
CA ARG A 269 -16.47 4.46 -10.17
C ARG A 269 -16.58 5.44 -9.01
N ARG A 270 -17.26 5.04 -7.94
CA ARG A 270 -17.37 5.84 -6.71
C ARG A 270 -16.01 6.05 -6.03
N ARG A 271 -15.79 7.26 -5.53
CA ARG A 271 -14.69 7.65 -4.64
C ARG A 271 -15.22 8.26 -3.34
N ILE A 272 -14.37 8.28 -2.32
CA ILE A 272 -14.61 8.89 -1.02
C ILE A 272 -13.57 9.99 -0.75
N PRO A 273 -13.82 10.95 0.16
CA PRO A 273 -12.89 12.04 0.46
C PRO A 273 -11.45 11.58 0.74
N GLU A 274 -11.26 10.51 1.52
CA GLU A 274 -9.95 9.92 1.81
C GLU A 274 -9.16 9.54 0.54
N GLN A 275 -9.83 9.04 -0.50
CA GLN A 275 -9.19 8.70 -1.78
C GLN A 275 -8.94 9.94 -2.63
N VAL A 276 -9.80 10.95 -2.55
CA VAL A 276 -9.62 12.20 -3.29
C VAL A 276 -8.47 13.02 -2.73
N VAL A 277 -8.30 13.14 -1.40
CA VAL A 277 -7.19 13.93 -0.83
C VAL A 277 -5.80 13.38 -1.13
N ARG A 278 -5.71 12.07 -1.43
CA ARG A 278 -4.49 11.34 -1.84
C ARG A 278 -4.20 11.48 -3.33
N ASP A 279 -5.24 11.57 -4.17
CA ASP A 279 -5.07 11.80 -5.61
C ASP A 279 -5.13 13.30 -5.94
N TRP A 280 -3.95 13.92 -5.99
CA TRP A 280 -3.77 15.35 -6.28
C TRP A 280 -4.52 15.85 -7.52
N ARG A 281 -4.73 14.97 -8.49
CA ARG A 281 -5.46 15.27 -9.73
C ARG A 281 -6.92 15.58 -9.45
N TYR A 282 -7.55 14.79 -8.57
CA TYR A 282 -8.94 14.96 -8.18
C TYR A 282 -9.08 16.03 -7.10
N ARG A 283 -8.15 16.07 -6.13
CA ARG A 283 -8.08 17.12 -5.11
C ARG A 283 -7.99 18.53 -5.71
N ASN A 284 -7.25 18.69 -6.80
CA ASN A 284 -7.09 19.98 -7.48
C ASN A 284 -8.08 20.18 -8.64
N THR A 285 -9.18 19.42 -8.68
CA THR A 285 -10.30 19.64 -9.63
C THR A 285 -11.68 19.61 -9.00
N LEU A 286 -11.98 18.62 -8.15
CA LEU A 286 -13.34 18.39 -7.64
C LEU A 286 -13.87 19.54 -6.78
N PRO A 287 -13.07 20.21 -5.92
CA PRO A 287 -13.58 21.32 -5.10
C PRO A 287 -13.97 22.57 -5.89
N TYR A 288 -13.67 22.64 -7.20
CA TYR A 288 -14.05 23.77 -8.06
C TYR A 288 -15.42 23.61 -8.74
N PHE A 289 -16.15 22.51 -8.51
CA PHE A 289 -17.50 22.30 -9.04
C PHE A 289 -18.57 23.04 -8.21
N GLU A 290 -18.51 24.37 -8.24
CA GLU A 290 -19.55 25.24 -7.70
C GLU A 290 -20.73 25.43 -8.68
N SER A 291 -21.73 26.23 -8.27
CA SER A 291 -22.88 26.55 -9.12
C SER A 291 -22.46 27.25 -10.42
N GLY A 292 -22.94 26.72 -11.55
CA GLY A 292 -22.59 27.19 -12.89
C GLY A 292 -21.16 26.87 -13.32
N VAL A 293 -20.51 25.85 -12.75
CA VAL A 293 -19.27 25.25 -13.28
C VAL A 293 -19.55 23.82 -13.74
N ASP A 294 -19.34 23.56 -15.03
CA ASP A 294 -19.58 22.24 -15.65
C ASP A 294 -18.29 21.54 -16.06
N THR A 295 -17.18 22.29 -16.13
CA THR A 295 -15.87 21.78 -16.51
C THR A 295 -14.77 22.40 -15.65
N VAL A 296 -13.87 21.56 -15.14
CA VAL A 296 -12.65 21.98 -14.46
C VAL A 296 -11.44 21.44 -15.23
N ARG A 297 -10.48 22.31 -15.55
CA ARG A 297 -9.23 21.97 -16.24
C ARG A 297 -8.06 22.15 -15.30
N LEU A 298 -7.34 21.08 -14.98
CA LEU A 298 -6.08 21.15 -14.24
C LEU A 298 -4.93 21.11 -15.24
N LYS A 299 -4.22 22.23 -15.36
CA LYS A 299 -3.01 22.38 -16.17
C LYS A 299 -1.79 22.07 -15.32
N ALA A 300 -0.91 21.20 -15.80
CA ALA A 300 0.37 20.91 -15.18
C ALA A 300 1.49 20.84 -16.23
N ARG A 301 2.64 21.43 -15.93
CA ARG A 301 3.86 21.27 -16.74
C ARG A 301 4.55 19.95 -16.40
N LYS A 302 5.04 19.26 -17.43
CA LYS A 302 5.86 18.06 -17.31
C LYS A 302 7.31 18.47 -17.01
N GLY A 303 7.86 18.01 -15.89
CA GLY A 303 9.30 17.90 -15.67
C GLY A 303 9.88 16.68 -16.40
N SER A 304 11.22 16.56 -16.46
CA SER A 304 11.98 15.57 -17.27
C SER A 304 11.75 14.07 -17.03
N GLY A 305 10.73 13.68 -16.24
CA GLY A 305 10.31 12.29 -16.05
C GLY A 305 9.64 11.65 -17.27
N SER A 306 9.70 10.32 -17.37
CA SER A 306 9.20 9.56 -18.53
C SER A 306 7.68 9.41 -18.59
N ILE A 307 6.94 9.69 -17.51
CA ILE A 307 5.49 9.48 -17.40
C ILE A 307 4.77 10.84 -17.42
N PRO A 308 3.72 11.03 -18.24
CA PRO A 308 2.88 12.24 -18.18
C PRO A 308 2.23 12.41 -16.79
N PRO A 309 2.03 13.66 -16.30
CA PRO A 309 1.45 13.90 -14.98
C PRO A 309 0.02 13.33 -14.81
N PHE A 310 -0.67 13.03 -15.92
CA PHE A 310 -2.04 12.53 -15.95
C PHE A 310 -2.23 11.22 -16.73
N GLY A 311 -1.15 10.53 -17.13
CA GLY A 311 -1.23 9.44 -18.11
C GLY A 311 -1.48 9.93 -19.55
N ILE A 312 -1.88 9.02 -20.44
CA ILE A 312 -2.18 9.28 -21.85
C ILE A 312 -3.64 8.87 -22.11
N ASP A 313 -4.42 9.77 -22.70
CA ASP A 313 -5.66 9.62 -23.47
C ASP A 313 -6.79 8.65 -23.00
N ASP A 314 -6.73 8.13 -21.77
CA ASP A 314 -7.83 7.39 -21.13
C ASP A 314 -8.96 8.33 -20.67
N THR A 315 -10.18 8.09 -21.16
CA THR A 315 -11.39 8.64 -20.51
C THR A 315 -11.82 7.72 -19.36
N ARG A 316 -12.10 8.29 -18.18
CA ARG A 316 -12.49 7.56 -16.96
C ARG A 316 -13.74 8.18 -16.35
N LEU A 317 -14.66 7.36 -15.86
CA LEU A 317 -15.86 7.80 -15.15
C LEU A 317 -15.67 7.72 -13.63
N LEU A 318 -16.06 8.79 -12.94
CA LEU A 318 -15.84 9.02 -11.53
C LEU A 318 -17.14 9.50 -10.87
N ARG A 319 -17.55 8.90 -9.75
CA ARG A 319 -18.65 9.41 -8.91
C ARG A 319 -18.11 9.93 -7.59
N TYR A 320 -18.46 11.15 -7.22
CA TYR A 320 -18.03 11.80 -5.99
C TYR A 320 -19.14 12.72 -5.48
N GLU A 321 -19.43 12.66 -4.17
CA GLU A 321 -20.51 13.44 -3.52
C GLU A 321 -21.89 13.37 -4.22
N GLY A 322 -22.18 12.24 -4.85
CA GLY A 322 -23.42 11.99 -5.60
C GLY A 322 -23.37 12.45 -7.07
N GLU A 323 -22.52 13.41 -7.39
CA GLU A 323 -22.27 13.85 -8.77
C GLU A 323 -21.38 12.87 -9.54
N THR A 324 -21.55 12.84 -10.87
CA THR A 324 -20.75 12.02 -11.77
C THR A 324 -19.97 12.87 -12.77
N PHE A 325 -18.72 12.47 -13.01
CA PHE A 325 -17.74 13.20 -13.79
C PHE A 325 -17.07 12.29 -14.82
N ALA A 326 -16.93 12.82 -16.04
CA ALA A 326 -16.02 12.28 -17.06
C ALA A 326 -14.66 12.98 -16.91
N VAL A 327 -13.61 12.18 -16.79
CA VAL A 327 -12.22 12.61 -16.63
C VAL A 327 -11.45 12.20 -17.87
N SER A 328 -10.78 13.13 -18.54
CA SER A 328 -9.84 12.83 -19.63
C SER A 328 -8.56 13.64 -19.46
N SER A 329 -7.47 13.18 -20.06
CA SER A 329 -6.21 13.94 -20.13
C SER A 329 -5.79 14.12 -21.59
N LYS A 330 -5.06 15.20 -21.86
CA LYS A 330 -4.39 15.42 -23.15
C LYS A 330 -3.08 16.17 -22.98
N ARG A 331 -2.18 15.99 -23.94
CA ARG A 331 -1.03 16.88 -24.17
C ARG A 331 -1.51 18.17 -24.83
N VAL A 332 -0.85 19.28 -24.51
CA VAL A 332 -0.98 20.57 -25.22
C VAL A 332 0.42 21.07 -25.51
N GLU A 333 0.66 21.32 -26.80
CA GLU A 333 1.87 21.97 -27.33
C GLU A 333 1.83 23.48 -27.05
#